data_AF-A0A142WUI4-F1
#
_entry.id   AF-A0A142WUI4-F1
#
_cell.length_a   1.000
_cell.length_b   1.000
_cell.length_c   1.000
_cell.angle_alpha   90.00
_cell.angle_beta   90.00
_cell.angle_gamma   90.00
#
_symmetry.space_group_name_H-M   'P 1'
#
loop_
_entity.id
_entity.type
_entity.pdbx_description
1 polymer ?
#
loop_
_entity_poly.entity_id
_entity_poly.type
_entity_poly.pdbx_seq_one_letter_code
_entity_poly.pdbx_strand_id
1 'polypeptide(L)'
;MTCDRARMPVGLLLPLDAHSTQTERFREQFSLPLPRAKRLWQQIVRGKIAMQAGLLTETHETDAGLAALLPLVRSGDPTNVEGRAARRYWTALFGSDFRRDRDAADHNRLLNYGYAVLRAATARAICAAGLHPSVGLHHHNKYNSWCLADDVMEPYRPFVDRAVVQVASGRESLAELDRDIRQQLLGSLTRHVRIHQQIRTLFDALTLTAQSLAQAIQEAGAQLKLPEGFADAPE
;
A
#
# COMPACT_ATOMS: atom_id res chain seq x y z
N MET A 1 8.86 -15.38 -6.33
CA MET A 1 7.56 -15.42 -5.63
C MET A 1 6.79 -16.61 -6.16
N THR A 2 6.14 -17.36 -5.30
CA THR A 2 5.29 -18.50 -5.66
C THR A 2 3.83 -18.16 -5.37
N CYS A 3 2.92 -18.67 -6.19
CA CYS A 3 1.48 -18.44 -6.04
C CYS A 3 0.74 -19.77 -5.86
N ASP A 4 -0.40 -19.73 -5.19
CA ASP A 4 -1.31 -20.87 -5.08
C ASP A 4 -2.17 -21.07 -6.33
N ARG A 5 -3.12 -22.02 -6.27
CA ARG A 5 -4.06 -22.31 -7.36
C ARG A 5 -4.98 -21.13 -7.70
N ALA A 6 -5.25 -20.25 -6.74
CA ALA A 6 -6.02 -19.03 -6.94
C ALA A 6 -5.16 -17.87 -7.49
N ARG A 7 -3.88 -18.13 -7.80
CA ARG A 7 -2.87 -17.14 -8.21
C ARG A 7 -2.58 -16.09 -7.12
N MET A 8 -2.89 -16.42 -5.88
CA MET A 8 -2.57 -15.58 -4.73
C MET A 8 -1.13 -15.84 -4.30
N PRO A 9 -0.35 -14.81 -3.96
CA PRO A 9 1.02 -14.98 -3.47
C PRO A 9 1.05 -15.78 -2.15
N VAL A 10 1.83 -16.87 -2.12
CA VAL A 10 1.97 -17.74 -0.93
C VAL A 10 3.42 -17.98 -0.51
N GLY A 11 4.39 -17.57 -1.32
CA GLY A 11 5.79 -17.70 -0.95
C GLY A 11 6.67 -16.63 -1.57
N LEU A 12 7.70 -16.23 -0.81
CA LEU A 12 8.71 -15.29 -1.24
C LEU A 12 10.07 -15.98 -1.23
N LEU A 13 10.87 -15.72 -2.26
CA LEU A 13 12.27 -16.12 -2.27
C LEU A 13 13.05 -14.96 -1.66
N LEU A 14 13.72 -15.21 -0.53
CA LEU A 14 14.63 -14.26 0.09
C LEU A 14 16.03 -14.46 -0.51
N PRO A 15 16.55 -13.52 -1.31
CA PRO A 15 17.89 -13.66 -1.85
C PRO A 15 18.91 -13.37 -0.73
N LEU A 16 19.69 -14.39 -0.35
CA LEU A 16 20.69 -14.29 0.72
C LEU A 16 22.01 -13.64 0.25
N ASP A 17 22.29 -13.66 -1.05
CA ASP A 17 23.53 -13.14 -1.65
C ASP A 17 23.32 -11.80 -2.40
N ALA A 18 22.14 -11.21 -2.30
CA ALA A 18 21.85 -9.93 -2.99
C ALA A 18 22.33 -8.70 -2.22
N HIS A 19 22.63 -8.84 -0.91
CA HIS A 19 22.97 -7.72 -0.04
C HIS A 19 24.03 -8.11 1.00
N SER A 20 25.21 -7.49 0.91
CA SER A 20 26.32 -7.69 1.86
C SER A 20 25.98 -7.28 3.29
N THR A 21 24.96 -6.44 3.50
CA THR A 21 24.54 -5.91 4.82
C THR A 21 23.16 -6.40 5.27
N GLN A 22 22.60 -7.45 4.65
CA GLN A 22 21.24 -7.95 4.98
C GLN A 22 21.09 -8.30 6.48
N THR A 23 22.06 -9.04 7.02
CA THR A 23 22.03 -9.46 8.43
C THR A 23 22.08 -8.28 9.40
N GLU A 24 22.82 -7.23 9.06
CA GLU A 24 22.88 -5.99 9.83
C GLU A 24 21.52 -5.29 9.84
N ARG A 25 20.93 -5.08 8.66
CA ARG A 25 19.60 -4.46 8.52
C ARG A 25 18.51 -5.22 9.25
N PHE A 26 18.57 -6.55 9.23
CA PHE A 26 17.64 -7.39 10.00
C PHE A 26 17.78 -7.09 11.50
N ARG A 27 19.01 -7.09 12.04
CA ARG A 27 19.21 -6.78 13.47
C ARG A 27 18.68 -5.41 13.83
N GLU A 28 18.97 -4.39 13.03
CA GLU A 28 18.48 -3.03 13.25
C GLU A 28 16.95 -2.97 13.21
N GLN A 29 16.33 -3.61 12.21
CA GLN A 29 14.88 -3.71 12.10
C GLN A 29 14.24 -4.40 13.31
N PHE A 30 14.79 -5.54 13.76
CA PHE A 30 14.29 -6.26 14.94
C PHE A 30 14.46 -5.45 16.24
N SER A 31 15.51 -4.63 16.32
CA SER A 31 15.79 -3.77 17.47
C SER A 31 15.12 -2.39 17.41
N LEU A 32 14.33 -2.10 16.37
CA LEU A 32 13.76 -0.78 16.15
C LEU A 32 12.92 -0.34 17.36
N PRO A 33 13.27 0.78 18.04
CA PRO A 33 12.51 1.23 19.19
C PRO A 33 11.05 1.55 18.83
N LEU A 34 10.10 1.10 19.66
CA LEU A 34 8.67 1.30 19.43
C LEU A 34 8.28 2.77 19.14
N PRO A 35 8.83 3.79 19.82
CA PRO A 35 8.53 5.19 19.48
C PRO A 35 8.95 5.58 18.06
N ARG A 36 10.05 5.01 17.54
CA ARG A 36 10.50 5.23 16.14
C ARG A 36 9.58 4.50 15.18
N ALA A 37 9.24 3.24 15.45
CA ALA A 37 8.30 2.47 14.63
C ALA A 37 6.95 3.20 14.48
N LYS A 38 6.39 3.71 15.58
CA LYS A 38 5.14 4.49 15.59
C LYS A 38 5.22 5.79 14.77
N ARG A 39 6.37 6.46 14.74
CA ARG A 39 6.60 7.67 13.93
C ARG A 39 6.71 7.35 12.44
N LEU A 40 7.38 6.26 12.07
CA LEU A 40 7.45 5.81 10.68
C LEU A 40 6.06 5.38 10.18
N TRP A 41 5.33 4.62 10.99
CA TRP A 41 3.97 4.22 10.66
C TRP A 41 3.01 5.42 10.56
N GLN A 42 3.18 6.46 11.39
CA GLN A 42 2.42 7.71 11.24
C GLN A 42 2.62 8.36 9.87
N GLN A 43 3.83 8.34 9.31
CA GLN A 43 4.09 8.86 7.95
C GLN A 43 3.33 8.05 6.90
N ILE A 44 3.34 6.72 7.03
CA ILE A 44 2.58 5.80 6.17
C ILE A 44 1.08 6.10 6.20
N VAL A 45 0.48 6.23 7.38
CA VAL A 45 -0.96 6.53 7.52
C VAL A 45 -1.30 7.89 6.90
N ARG A 46 -0.44 8.90 7.09
CA ARG A 46 -0.61 10.21 6.42
C ARG A 46 -0.54 10.07 4.90
N GLY A 47 0.42 9.31 4.38
CA GLY A 47 0.54 9.02 2.95
C GLY A 47 -0.72 8.33 2.38
N LYS A 48 -1.25 7.32 3.09
CA LYS A 48 -2.51 6.65 2.76
C LYS A 48 -3.66 7.65 2.64
N ILE A 49 -3.90 8.45 3.68
CA ILE A 49 -5.01 9.41 3.70
C ILE A 49 -4.85 10.46 2.60
N ALA A 50 -3.63 10.93 2.35
CA ALA A 50 -3.35 11.90 1.28
C ALA A 50 -3.63 11.32 -0.11
N MET A 51 -3.21 10.08 -0.37
CA MET A 51 -3.47 9.40 -1.64
C MET A 51 -4.96 9.06 -1.83
N GLN A 52 -5.66 8.69 -0.74
CA GLN A 52 -7.11 8.50 -0.76
C GLN A 52 -7.86 9.80 -1.08
N ALA A 53 -7.46 10.91 -0.46
CA ALA A 53 -7.99 12.24 -0.77
C ALA A 53 -7.75 12.59 -2.25
N GLY A 54 -6.52 12.38 -2.74
CA GLY A 54 -6.17 12.61 -4.14
C GLY A 54 -7.02 11.81 -5.12
N LEU A 55 -7.32 10.55 -4.81
CA LEU A 55 -8.17 9.72 -5.67
C LEU A 55 -9.59 10.28 -5.73
N LEU A 56 -10.18 10.59 -4.58
CA LEU A 56 -11.55 11.13 -4.55
C LEU A 56 -11.64 12.47 -5.30
N THR A 57 -10.61 13.32 -5.21
CA THR A 57 -10.56 14.55 -5.99
C THR A 57 -10.55 14.27 -7.49
N GLU A 58 -9.81 13.24 -7.93
CA GLU A 58 -9.74 12.83 -9.34
C GLU A 58 -11.05 12.22 -9.84
N THR A 59 -11.74 11.39 -9.04
CA THR A 59 -12.91 10.62 -9.49
C THR A 59 -14.26 11.24 -9.12
N HIS A 60 -14.32 12.11 -8.12
CA HIS A 60 -15.56 12.66 -7.56
C HIS A 60 -15.50 14.17 -7.24
N GLU A 61 -14.42 14.86 -7.65
CA GLU A 61 -14.24 16.31 -7.44
C GLU A 61 -14.35 16.75 -5.97
N THR A 62 -14.08 15.84 -5.02
CA THR A 62 -14.11 16.11 -3.59
C THR A 62 -13.05 15.29 -2.86
N ASP A 63 -12.49 15.80 -1.77
CA ASP A 63 -11.62 15.01 -0.89
C ASP A 63 -12.39 14.35 0.27
N ALA A 64 -13.73 14.52 0.34
CA ALA A 64 -14.59 14.11 1.45
C ALA A 64 -14.09 14.56 2.85
N GLY A 65 -13.36 15.68 2.91
CA GLY A 65 -12.72 16.22 4.11
C GLY A 65 -11.60 15.34 4.66
N LEU A 66 -10.98 14.49 3.84
CA LEU A 66 -9.84 13.66 4.25
C LEU A 66 -8.58 14.51 4.52
N ALA A 67 -8.34 15.58 3.75
CA ALA A 67 -7.16 16.42 3.97
C ALA A 67 -7.17 17.06 5.37
N ALA A 68 -8.34 17.42 5.88
CA ALA A 68 -8.52 17.96 7.23
C ALA A 68 -8.17 16.95 8.34
N LEU A 69 -8.10 15.64 8.05
CA LEU A 69 -7.73 14.60 9.01
C LEU A 69 -6.21 14.41 9.14
N LEU A 70 -5.42 14.76 8.11
CA LEU A 70 -3.97 14.59 8.09
C LEU A 70 -3.23 15.17 9.31
N PRO A 71 -3.47 16.42 9.75
CA PRO A 71 -2.79 16.97 10.93
C PRO A 71 -3.17 16.26 12.23
N LEU A 72 -4.31 15.56 12.27
CA LEU A 72 -4.79 14.85 13.46
C LEU A 72 -4.13 13.50 13.66
N VAL A 73 -3.53 12.91 12.62
CA VAL A 73 -2.80 11.64 12.73
C VAL A 73 -1.57 11.85 13.62
N ARG A 74 -1.61 11.34 14.86
CA ARG A 74 -0.52 11.38 15.84
C ARG A 74 0.33 10.10 15.79
N SER A 75 1.48 10.09 16.47
CA SER A 75 2.35 8.91 16.56
C SER A 75 1.60 7.70 17.11
N GLY A 76 1.51 6.62 16.33
CA GLY A 76 0.73 5.43 16.66
C GLY A 76 -0.78 5.59 16.59
N ASP A 77 -1.30 6.70 16.03
CA ASP A 77 -2.71 7.00 15.78
C ASP A 77 -3.69 6.55 16.89
N PRO A 78 -3.49 7.01 18.14
CA PRO A 78 -4.30 6.53 19.29
C PRO A 78 -5.78 6.88 19.18
N THR A 79 -6.15 7.89 18.38
CA THR A 79 -7.54 8.32 18.14
C THR A 79 -8.17 7.69 16.90
N ASN A 80 -7.49 6.72 16.27
CA ASN A 80 -7.95 5.99 15.10
C ASN A 80 -8.43 6.90 13.96
N VAL A 81 -7.61 7.89 13.61
CA VAL A 81 -7.85 8.78 12.47
C VAL A 81 -7.85 7.99 11.16
N GLU A 82 -7.02 6.95 11.04
CA GLU A 82 -7.00 6.04 9.90
C GLU A 82 -8.38 5.41 9.66
N GLY A 83 -8.99 4.83 10.69
CA GLY A 83 -10.32 4.21 10.59
C GLY A 83 -11.42 5.23 10.25
N ARG A 84 -11.34 6.44 10.81
CA ARG A 84 -12.25 7.55 10.47
C ARG A 84 -12.12 7.97 9.01
N ALA A 85 -10.90 8.09 8.50
CA ALA A 85 -10.62 8.42 7.11
C ALA A 85 -11.12 7.31 6.18
N ALA A 86 -10.83 6.03 6.50
CA ALA A 86 -11.28 4.89 5.72
C ALA A 86 -12.82 4.83 5.59
N ARG A 87 -13.56 5.11 6.66
CA ARG A 87 -15.03 5.16 6.62
C ARG A 87 -15.54 6.23 5.65
N ARG A 88 -14.97 7.44 5.72
CA ARG A 88 -15.34 8.54 4.80
C ARG A 88 -14.97 8.20 3.35
N TYR A 89 -13.76 7.69 3.16
CA TYR A 89 -13.22 7.31 1.86
C TYR A 89 -14.10 6.29 1.14
N TRP A 90 -14.40 5.16 1.78
CA TRP A 90 -15.19 4.11 1.16
C TRP A 90 -16.62 4.54 0.87
N THR A 91 -17.22 5.33 1.76
CA THR A 91 -18.55 5.92 1.55
C THR A 91 -18.55 6.86 0.34
N ALA A 92 -17.51 7.67 0.18
CA ALA A 92 -17.41 8.61 -0.93
C ALA A 92 -17.08 7.90 -2.27
N LEU A 93 -16.24 6.87 -2.26
CA LEU A 93 -15.79 6.18 -3.46
C LEU A 93 -16.84 5.23 -4.05
N PHE A 94 -17.52 4.45 -3.20
CA PHE A 94 -18.45 3.39 -3.63
C PHE A 94 -19.87 3.54 -3.08
N GLY A 95 -20.18 4.64 -2.41
CA GLY A 95 -21.50 4.92 -1.85
C GLY A 95 -21.71 4.40 -0.41
N SER A 96 -22.82 4.82 0.20
CA SER A 96 -23.13 4.57 1.62
C SER A 96 -23.36 3.10 1.98
N ASP A 97 -23.77 2.30 1.00
CA ASP A 97 -24.10 0.88 1.20
C ASP A 97 -22.87 -0.01 1.10
N PHE A 98 -21.77 0.50 0.52
CA PHE A 98 -20.54 -0.25 0.42
C PHE A 98 -19.90 -0.48 1.80
N ARG A 99 -19.49 -1.71 2.03
CA ARG A 99 -18.70 -2.13 3.19
C ARG A 99 -17.49 -2.89 2.71
N ARG A 100 -16.31 -2.49 3.20
CA ARG A 100 -15.08 -3.23 2.94
C ARG A 100 -15.11 -4.52 3.77
N ASP A 101 -15.21 -5.65 3.09
CA ASP A 101 -15.27 -6.98 3.68
C ASP A 101 -14.39 -7.93 2.85
N ARG A 102 -13.60 -8.75 3.53
CA ARG A 102 -12.68 -9.69 2.88
C ARG A 102 -13.44 -10.81 2.16
N ASP A 103 -14.60 -11.22 2.67
CA ASP A 103 -15.28 -12.41 2.20
C ASP A 103 -16.47 -12.06 1.26
N ALA A 104 -16.70 -10.75 1.03
CA ALA A 104 -17.74 -10.24 0.14
C ALA A 104 -17.37 -10.28 -1.36
N ALA A 105 -18.41 -10.26 -2.19
CA ALA A 105 -18.33 -10.30 -3.65
C ALA A 105 -18.05 -8.92 -4.29
N ASP A 106 -18.14 -8.86 -5.62
CA ASP A 106 -18.07 -7.64 -6.43
C ASP A 106 -16.79 -6.82 -6.19
N HIS A 107 -16.92 -5.53 -5.90
CA HIS A 107 -15.82 -4.61 -5.63
C HIS A 107 -14.82 -5.17 -4.61
N ASN A 108 -15.30 -5.83 -3.54
CA ASN A 108 -14.42 -6.42 -2.53
C ASN A 108 -13.51 -7.51 -3.10
N ARG A 109 -14.04 -8.37 -4.00
CA ARG A 109 -13.26 -9.42 -4.66
C ARG A 109 -12.14 -8.83 -5.52
N LEU A 110 -12.45 -7.78 -6.28
CA LEU A 110 -11.49 -7.09 -7.14
C LEU A 110 -10.41 -6.39 -6.29
N LEU A 111 -10.80 -5.68 -5.23
CA LEU A 111 -9.90 -5.04 -4.28
C LEU A 111 -8.98 -6.06 -3.61
N ASN A 112 -9.52 -7.19 -3.15
CA ASN A 112 -8.75 -8.26 -2.51
C ASN A 112 -7.66 -8.80 -3.44
N TYR A 113 -8.02 -9.08 -4.70
CA TYR A 113 -7.06 -9.56 -5.70
C TYR A 113 -5.98 -8.52 -5.98
N GLY A 114 -6.36 -7.27 -6.25
CA GLY A 114 -5.40 -6.19 -6.53
C GLY A 114 -4.46 -5.93 -5.34
N TYR A 115 -4.99 -5.94 -4.11
CA TYR A 115 -4.18 -5.80 -2.91
C TYR A 115 -3.24 -6.99 -2.68
N ALA A 116 -3.63 -8.21 -3.03
CA ALA A 116 -2.73 -9.34 -2.93
C ALA A 116 -1.54 -9.21 -3.89
N VAL A 117 -1.79 -8.77 -5.12
CA VAL A 117 -0.71 -8.49 -6.09
C VAL A 117 0.18 -7.34 -5.60
N LEU A 118 -0.42 -6.25 -5.11
CA LEU A 118 0.33 -5.12 -4.58
C LEU A 118 1.19 -5.54 -3.38
N ARG A 119 0.63 -6.28 -2.41
CA ARG A 119 1.35 -6.84 -1.25
C ARG A 119 2.57 -7.63 -1.68
N ALA A 120 2.40 -8.48 -2.70
CA ALA A 120 3.48 -9.26 -3.28
C ALA A 120 4.62 -8.41 -3.84
N ALA A 121 4.27 -7.37 -4.61
CA ALA A 121 5.24 -6.43 -5.15
C ALA A 121 5.97 -5.66 -4.04
N THR A 122 5.24 -5.22 -3.02
CA THR A 122 5.79 -4.53 -1.84
C THR A 122 6.73 -5.45 -1.06
N ALA A 123 6.34 -6.70 -0.81
CA ALA A 123 7.19 -7.66 -0.10
C ALA A 123 8.50 -7.96 -0.86
N ARG A 124 8.44 -8.02 -2.20
CA ARG A 124 9.64 -8.13 -3.05
C ARG A 124 10.56 -6.92 -2.88
N ALA A 125 10.01 -5.71 -2.92
CA ALA A 125 10.78 -4.47 -2.73
C ALA A 125 11.42 -4.40 -1.34
N ILE A 126 10.70 -4.82 -0.29
CA ILE A 126 11.21 -4.91 1.09
C ILE A 126 12.41 -5.87 1.18
N CYS A 127 12.31 -7.06 0.59
CA CYS A 127 13.42 -8.01 0.59
C CYS A 127 14.63 -7.50 -0.20
N ALA A 128 14.39 -6.84 -1.33
CA ALA A 128 15.42 -6.16 -2.13
C ALA A 128 15.97 -4.87 -1.46
N ALA A 129 15.38 -4.43 -0.35
CA ALA A 129 15.94 -3.41 0.52
C ALA A 129 16.67 -4.04 1.74
N GLY A 130 16.82 -5.37 1.78
CA GLY A 130 17.46 -6.06 2.90
C GLY A 130 16.65 -6.03 4.19
N LEU A 131 15.33 -5.86 4.10
CA LEU A 131 14.41 -5.90 5.25
C LEU A 131 13.58 -7.18 5.24
N HIS A 132 13.10 -7.60 6.42
CA HIS A 132 12.26 -8.77 6.57
C HIS A 132 10.76 -8.39 6.47
N PRO A 133 9.97 -9.04 5.58
CA PRO A 133 8.60 -8.62 5.27
C PRO A 133 7.57 -8.91 6.36
N SER A 134 7.87 -9.79 7.31
CA SER A 134 6.96 -10.11 8.43
C SER A 134 7.11 -9.19 9.65
N VAL A 135 8.14 -8.35 9.69
CA VAL A 135 8.46 -7.52 10.86
C VAL A 135 7.90 -6.12 10.64
N GLY A 136 6.62 -5.97 10.98
CA GLY A 136 5.86 -4.72 10.77
C GLY A 136 6.29 -3.58 11.67
N LEU A 137 5.89 -2.36 11.29
CA LEU A 137 6.02 -1.15 12.10
C LEU A 137 4.84 -1.01 13.09
N HIS A 138 3.65 -1.46 12.67
CA HIS A 138 2.44 -1.45 13.49
C HIS A 138 1.76 -2.83 13.49
N HIS A 139 1.59 -3.43 12.32
CA HIS A 139 1.03 -4.78 12.22
C HIS A 139 1.97 -5.80 12.87
N HIS A 140 1.42 -6.63 13.76
CA HIS A 140 2.18 -7.63 14.52
C HIS A 140 1.38 -8.93 14.73
N ASN A 141 0.37 -9.19 13.90
CA ASN A 141 -0.45 -10.40 14.02
C ASN A 141 0.41 -11.63 13.75
N LYS A 142 0.50 -12.55 14.72
CA LYS A 142 1.28 -13.80 14.62
C LYS A 142 0.89 -14.71 13.45
N TYR A 143 -0.31 -14.56 12.90
CA TYR A 143 -0.78 -15.32 11.75
C TYR A 143 -0.55 -14.62 10.41
N ASN A 144 -0.03 -13.38 10.42
CA ASN A 144 0.26 -12.63 9.21
C ASN A 144 1.77 -12.58 8.92
N SER A 145 2.20 -13.32 7.91
CA SER A 145 3.60 -13.35 7.47
C SER A 145 4.04 -12.11 6.67
N TRP A 146 3.15 -11.13 6.48
CA TRP A 146 3.35 -9.98 5.59
C TRP A 146 3.17 -8.63 6.28
N CYS A 147 3.27 -8.57 7.61
CA CYS A 147 2.97 -7.35 8.39
C CYS A 147 3.65 -6.08 7.87
N LEU A 148 4.95 -6.13 7.51
CA LEU A 148 5.62 -4.95 6.97
C LEU A 148 5.14 -4.61 5.56
N ALA A 149 4.88 -5.62 4.73
CA ALA A 149 4.33 -5.38 3.40
C ALA A 149 2.95 -4.74 3.48
N ASP A 150 2.10 -5.15 4.42
CA ASP A 150 0.81 -4.54 4.68
C ASP A 150 0.95 -3.09 5.17
N ASP A 151 1.91 -2.79 6.04
CA ASP A 151 2.20 -1.41 6.45
C ASP A 151 2.65 -0.55 5.24
N VAL A 152 3.68 -1.00 4.51
CA VAL A 152 4.32 -0.22 3.44
C VAL A 152 3.41 -0.02 2.23
N MET A 153 2.49 -0.95 1.96
CA MET A 153 1.57 -0.84 0.81
C MET A 153 0.41 0.14 1.05
N GLU A 154 0.17 0.60 2.29
CA GLU A 154 -0.99 1.45 2.62
C GLU A 154 -1.11 2.70 1.71
N PRO A 155 -0.04 3.49 1.45
CA PRO A 155 -0.10 4.64 0.55
C PRO A 155 -0.31 4.27 -0.92
N TYR A 156 -0.11 3.00 -1.27
CA TYR A 156 -0.24 2.49 -2.62
C TYR A 156 -1.59 1.82 -2.89
N ARG A 157 -2.42 1.57 -1.87
CA ARG A 157 -3.76 1.00 -2.06
C ARG A 157 -4.63 1.82 -3.02
N PRO A 158 -4.60 3.17 -3.01
CA PRO A 158 -5.44 3.96 -3.92
C PRO A 158 -5.17 3.73 -5.42
N PHE A 159 -4.00 3.21 -5.80
CA PHE A 159 -3.75 2.81 -7.20
C PHE A 159 -4.58 1.58 -7.61
N VAL A 160 -4.74 0.62 -6.70
CA VAL A 160 -5.64 -0.52 -6.90
C VAL A 160 -7.09 -0.02 -6.89
N ASP A 161 -7.44 0.86 -5.95
CA ASP A 161 -8.81 1.38 -5.82
C ASP A 161 -9.25 2.11 -7.10
N ARG A 162 -8.38 2.97 -7.67
CA ARG A 162 -8.59 3.64 -8.97
C ARG A 162 -8.85 2.64 -10.09
N ALA A 163 -8.09 1.55 -10.12
CA ALA A 163 -8.26 0.50 -11.12
C ALA A 163 -9.61 -0.21 -10.98
N VAL A 164 -10.03 -0.50 -9.74
CA VAL A 164 -11.33 -1.12 -9.48
C VAL A 164 -12.46 -0.20 -9.92
N VAL A 165 -12.38 1.10 -9.65
CA VAL A 165 -13.35 2.10 -10.12
C VAL A 165 -13.44 2.08 -11.65
N GLN A 166 -12.29 2.12 -12.35
CA GLN A 166 -12.22 2.11 -13.81
C GLN A 166 -12.79 0.82 -14.43
N VAL A 167 -12.51 -0.34 -13.82
CA VAL A 167 -13.05 -1.62 -14.29
C VAL A 167 -14.56 -1.72 -14.04
N ALA A 168 -15.03 -1.17 -12.92
CA ALA A 168 -16.44 -1.18 -12.55
C ALA A 168 -17.30 -0.24 -13.40
N SER A 169 -16.78 0.92 -13.81
CA SER A 169 -17.53 1.94 -14.56
C SER A 169 -18.00 1.49 -15.96
N GLY A 170 -17.52 0.35 -16.47
CA GLY A 170 -17.88 -0.18 -17.78
C GLY A 170 -18.60 -1.53 -17.76
N ARG A 171 -19.06 -2.01 -16.60
CA ARG A 171 -19.62 -3.38 -16.47
C ARG A 171 -20.94 -3.42 -15.74
N GLU A 172 -21.86 -4.23 -16.25
CA GLU A 172 -23.14 -4.54 -15.60
C GLU A 172 -22.99 -5.50 -14.40
N SER A 173 -21.92 -6.30 -14.36
CA SER A 173 -21.66 -7.26 -13.29
C SER A 173 -20.17 -7.38 -12.94
N LEU A 174 -19.89 -7.50 -11.65
CA LEU A 174 -18.57 -7.77 -11.06
C LEU A 174 -18.51 -9.13 -10.35
N ALA A 175 -19.49 -9.99 -10.64
CA ALA A 175 -19.69 -11.25 -9.94
C ALA A 175 -18.53 -12.25 -10.15
N GLU A 176 -17.81 -12.15 -11.26
CA GLU A 176 -16.69 -13.03 -11.58
C GLU A 176 -15.39 -12.25 -11.82
N LEU A 177 -14.30 -12.76 -11.25
CA LEU A 177 -12.96 -12.24 -11.53
C LEU A 177 -12.41 -12.98 -12.76
N ASP A 178 -12.86 -12.60 -13.95
CA ASP A 178 -12.45 -13.21 -15.22
C ASP A 178 -11.00 -12.85 -15.60
N ARG A 179 -10.51 -13.37 -16.73
CA ARG A 179 -9.15 -13.11 -17.22
C ARG A 179 -8.94 -11.64 -17.60
N ASP A 180 -9.94 -10.99 -18.17
CA ASP A 180 -9.86 -9.62 -18.69
C ASP A 180 -9.82 -8.61 -17.53
N ILE A 181 -10.68 -8.77 -16.52
CA ILE A 181 -10.64 -7.99 -15.27
C ILE A 181 -9.27 -8.12 -14.62
N ARG A 182 -8.71 -9.33 -14.54
CA ARG A 182 -7.36 -9.52 -13.98
C ARG A 182 -6.31 -8.79 -14.79
N GLN A 183 -6.37 -8.82 -16.12
CA GLN A 183 -5.41 -8.11 -16.98
C GLN A 183 -5.52 -6.59 -16.80
N GLN A 184 -6.73 -6.04 -16.74
CA GLN A 184 -6.96 -4.61 -16.51
C GLN A 184 -6.47 -4.17 -15.13
N LEU A 185 -6.76 -4.93 -14.07
CA LEU A 185 -6.25 -4.68 -12.72
C LEU A 185 -4.72 -4.82 -12.60
N LEU A 186 -4.10 -5.67 -13.40
CA LEU A 186 -2.63 -5.79 -13.43
C LEU A 186 -1.98 -4.67 -14.23
N GLY A 187 -2.60 -4.23 -15.33
CA GLY A 187 -2.11 -3.11 -16.14
C GLY A 187 -2.14 -1.77 -15.41
N SER A 188 -3.09 -1.58 -14.50
CA SER A 188 -3.09 -0.40 -13.63
C SER A 188 -1.92 -0.40 -12.63
N LEU A 189 -1.50 -1.58 -12.17
CA LEU A 189 -0.34 -1.76 -11.28
C LEU A 189 1.02 -1.55 -11.97
N THR A 190 1.02 -1.38 -13.30
CA THR A 190 2.20 -0.96 -14.07
C THR A 190 2.23 0.54 -14.40
N ARG A 191 1.24 1.31 -13.92
CA ARG A 191 1.18 2.76 -14.16
C ARG A 191 2.25 3.52 -13.39
N HIS A 192 2.38 4.79 -13.77
CA HIS A 192 3.31 5.71 -13.17
C HIS A 192 2.78 6.33 -11.88
N VAL A 193 3.71 6.66 -10.99
CA VAL A 193 3.51 7.21 -9.68
C VAL A 193 4.36 8.46 -9.58
N ARG A 194 3.78 9.55 -9.07
CA ARG A 194 4.57 10.72 -8.65
C ARG A 194 5.12 10.42 -7.26
N ILE A 195 6.44 10.39 -7.13
CA ILE A 195 7.14 10.14 -5.87
C ILE A 195 8.38 11.01 -5.82
N HIS A 196 8.52 11.83 -4.78
CA HIS A 196 9.66 12.70 -4.57
C HIS A 196 9.95 13.60 -5.78
N GLN A 197 8.92 14.29 -6.28
CA GLN A 197 8.99 15.16 -7.48
C GLN A 197 9.40 14.46 -8.79
N GLN A 198 9.45 13.12 -8.79
CA GLN A 198 9.80 12.34 -9.96
C GLN A 198 8.63 11.46 -10.37
N ILE A 199 8.56 11.14 -11.66
CA ILE A 199 7.62 10.15 -12.19
C ILE A 199 8.37 8.83 -12.30
N ARG A 200 7.80 7.77 -11.72
CA ARG A 200 8.38 6.43 -11.67
C ARG A 200 7.32 5.38 -11.95
N THR A 201 7.72 4.18 -12.35
CA THR A 201 6.79 3.05 -12.31
C THR A 201 6.40 2.72 -10.87
N LEU A 202 5.23 2.10 -10.65
CA LEU A 202 4.81 1.67 -9.32
C LEU A 202 5.85 0.75 -8.65
N PHE A 203 6.49 -0.14 -9.40
CA PHE A 203 7.52 -1.04 -8.86
C PHE A 203 8.78 -0.31 -8.42
N ASP A 204 9.22 0.70 -9.19
CA ASP A 204 10.36 1.53 -8.80
C ASP A 204 10.01 2.39 -7.59
N ALA A 205 8.79 2.94 -7.54
CA ALA A 205 8.32 3.70 -6.39
C ALA A 205 8.31 2.86 -5.11
N LEU A 206 7.80 1.62 -5.16
CA LEU A 206 7.86 0.69 -4.02
C LEU A 206 9.31 0.40 -3.59
N THR A 207 10.23 0.27 -4.55
CA THR A 207 11.66 0.06 -4.27
C THR A 207 12.26 1.28 -3.56
N LEU A 208 11.97 2.49 -4.03
CA LEU A 208 12.41 3.74 -3.40
C LEU A 208 11.85 3.88 -1.97
N THR A 209 10.57 3.54 -1.76
CA THR A 209 9.98 3.54 -0.42
C THR A 209 10.66 2.55 0.50
N ALA A 210 10.84 1.29 0.07
CA ALA A 210 11.50 0.26 0.86
C ALA A 210 12.95 0.63 1.22
N GLN A 211 13.70 1.21 0.27
CA GLN A 211 15.05 1.72 0.52
C GLN A 211 15.06 2.88 1.52
N SER A 212 14.15 3.86 1.37
CA SER A 212 14.03 4.97 2.31
C SER A 212 13.62 4.51 3.72
N LEU A 213 12.83 3.43 3.82
CA LEU A 213 12.48 2.81 5.09
C LEU A 213 13.69 2.14 5.72
N ALA A 214 14.47 1.39 4.95
CA ALA A 214 15.71 0.79 5.45
C ALA A 214 16.66 1.87 5.99
N GLN A 215 16.81 2.98 5.27
CA GLN A 215 17.57 4.14 5.75
C GLN A 215 16.96 4.73 7.03
N ALA A 216 15.64 4.91 7.11
CA ALA A 216 14.99 5.51 8.26
C ALA A 216 14.97 4.64 9.53
N ILE A 217 15.17 3.33 9.38
CA ILE A 217 15.44 2.40 10.49
C ILE A 217 16.84 2.65 11.07
N GLN A 218 17.83 2.93 10.21
CA GLN A 218 19.21 3.22 10.61
C GLN A 218 19.35 4.64 11.18
N GLU A 219 18.86 5.63 10.43
CA GLU A 219 19.05 7.06 10.70
C GLU A 219 17.79 7.67 11.34
N ALA A 220 17.92 8.13 12.58
CA ALA A 220 16.82 8.80 13.26
C ALA A 220 16.50 10.14 12.58
N GLY A 221 15.23 10.35 12.22
CA GLY A 221 14.73 11.60 11.63
C GLY A 221 14.57 11.59 10.10
N ALA A 222 15.11 10.57 9.42
CA ALA A 222 14.89 10.39 8.00
C ALA A 222 13.39 10.21 7.67
N GLN A 223 12.97 10.80 6.55
CA GLN A 223 11.59 10.73 6.07
C GLN A 223 11.44 9.60 5.05
N LEU A 224 10.29 8.93 5.08
CA LEU A 224 9.94 7.96 4.08
C LEU A 224 9.64 8.65 2.75
N LYS A 225 10.16 8.10 1.65
CA LYS A 225 9.75 8.47 0.30
C LYS A 225 8.44 7.76 0.01
N LEU A 226 7.34 8.50 -0.04
CA LEU A 226 5.98 7.98 -0.24
C LEU A 226 5.39 8.56 -1.53
N PRO A 227 4.38 7.91 -2.14
CA PRO A 227 3.69 8.47 -3.30
C PRO A 227 3.03 9.81 -2.95
N GLU A 228 3.13 10.75 -3.88
CA GLU A 228 2.62 12.13 -3.79
C GLU A 228 1.42 12.36 -4.71
N GLY A 229 1.16 11.43 -5.64
CA GLY A 229 -0.02 11.47 -6.49
C GLY A 229 0.02 10.47 -7.64
N PHE A 230 -1.09 10.44 -8.39
CA PHE A 230 -1.21 9.68 -9.62
C PHE A 230 -0.49 10.40 -10.76
N ALA A 231 0.10 9.63 -11.68
CA ALA A 231 0.70 10.12 -12.91
C ALA A 231 0.33 9.18 -14.05
N ASP A 232 0.07 9.73 -15.23
CA ASP A 232 0.05 8.94 -16.46
C ASP A 232 1.48 8.87 -17.02
N ALA A 233 1.72 7.97 -17.97
CA ALA A 233 3.05 7.83 -18.56
C ALA A 233 3.49 9.17 -19.16
N PRO A 234 4.76 9.58 -18.97
CA PRO A 234 5.28 10.71 -19.73
C PRO A 234 5.16 10.38 -21.23
N GLU A 235 4.65 11.34 -22.01
CA GLU A 235 4.65 11.29 -23.48
C GLU A 235 6.07 11.07 -24.05
#